data_AF-A0A2T5LN51-F1
#
_entry.id   AF-A0A2T5LN51-F1
#
_cell.length_a   1.000
_cell.length_b   1.000
_cell.length_c   1.000
_cell.angle_alpha   90.00
_cell.angle_beta   90.00
_cell.angle_gamma   90.00
#
_symmetry.space_group_name_H-M   'P 1'
#
loop_
_entity.id
_entity.type
_entity.pdbx_description
1 polymer ?
#
loop_
_entity_poly.entity_id
_entity_poly.type
_entity_poly.pdbx_seq_one_letter_code
_entity_poly.pdbx_strand_id
1 'polypeptide(L)'
;MAEISHPNSDIVSVPKDTPVRSANSNWIVQKFGGTSVGKFALSIIDQVVLPSLKEHHVAVVCSARSSSTKAEGTTNRLLRAARDAENSQSKEYISFVEAVRLEHVEVINDQITSDELKAQIISEINAECAKVLKVLEAAQTLGEISARCVDKVISAGEKLSCRLMAAFLQDRGVDSQYVDLSEVIDFHISAQGLDQEFYNHLATALGQKVRACGNKVPVITGYFGTVPGGLLDQIGRGYTDLCAALVAVGIHAKELQVWKEVDGIFTADPRKVPTARLLPAITPAEAAELTFYGSEVIHPFTMEQVIRAKIPIRIKNVMSPKGDGTVIFPDSTFELERTTPGHDPRLFRTRSPSLMQRPKRPTAVTIKHKILVINVHSNKRSLSHGFFAGIFSVLDRWRLSIDLISTSEVHVSMALHSEMPLLNGVGRDEYQIIDEDLKGALNDLQKYGAVDIIPGMAILSLVGKQMKNMVGVAGRMFTTLGENNVNIEMISQGASEINISCVIEERDADRALNIIHTSMFTFLE
;
A
#
# COMPACT_ATOMS: atom_id res chain seq x y z
N MET A 1 -72.97 -29.13 24.68
CA MET A 1 -71.90 -28.45 25.44
C MET A 1 -70.64 -28.60 24.60
N ALA A 2 -70.39 -27.70 23.65
CA ALA A 2 -69.84 -26.36 23.83
C ALA A 2 -68.35 -26.40 24.28
N GLU A 3 -67.48 -26.02 23.32
CA GLU A 3 -66.15 -25.37 23.45
C GLU A 3 -65.02 -26.23 24.04
N ILE A 4 -63.77 -26.22 23.56
CA ILE A 4 -62.91 -25.09 23.15
C ILE A 4 -61.94 -25.51 22.03
N SER A 5 -61.70 -24.57 21.12
CA SER A 5 -60.83 -24.58 19.95
C SER A 5 -59.35 -24.26 20.26
N HIS A 6 -58.43 -24.94 19.57
CA HIS A 6 -57.06 -24.46 19.34
C HIS A 6 -56.77 -24.49 17.83
N PRO A 7 -56.20 -23.42 17.23
CA PRO A 7 -55.97 -23.37 15.80
C PRO A 7 -54.69 -24.11 15.40
N ASN A 8 -54.77 -24.85 14.30
CA ASN A 8 -53.64 -25.36 13.54
C ASN A 8 -52.74 -24.19 13.11
N SER A 9 -51.43 -24.31 13.35
CA SER A 9 -50.42 -23.52 12.66
C SER A 9 -49.82 -24.38 11.55
N ASP A 10 -50.04 -23.94 10.31
CA ASP A 10 -49.51 -24.55 9.10
C ASP A 10 -47.97 -24.50 9.11
N ILE A 11 -47.35 -25.67 9.08
CA ILE A 11 -45.92 -25.83 8.85
C ILE A 11 -45.69 -25.59 7.35
N VAL A 12 -45.37 -24.36 6.98
CA VAL A 12 -44.85 -24.02 5.66
C VAL A 12 -43.45 -24.62 5.54
N SER A 13 -43.31 -25.61 4.66
CA SER A 13 -42.05 -26.26 4.31
C SER A 13 -41.07 -25.25 3.69
N VAL A 14 -40.02 -24.91 4.42
CA VAL A 14 -38.86 -24.16 3.91
C VAL A 14 -38.11 -25.04 2.90
N PRO A 15 -37.92 -24.62 1.63
CA PRO A 15 -37.13 -25.38 0.68
C PRO A 15 -35.66 -25.38 1.11
N LYS A 16 -35.07 -26.58 1.17
CA LYS A 16 -33.66 -26.80 1.51
C LYS A 16 -32.75 -26.01 0.57
N ASP A 17 -31.94 -25.13 1.15
CA ASP A 17 -30.86 -24.41 0.46
C ASP A 17 -29.91 -25.38 -0.25
N THR A 18 -30.03 -25.41 -1.57
CA THR A 18 -28.97 -25.88 -2.46
C THR A 18 -27.78 -24.93 -2.34
N PRO A 19 -26.54 -25.41 -2.15
CA PRO A 19 -25.39 -24.53 -2.06
C PRO A 19 -25.19 -23.82 -3.39
N VAL A 20 -25.41 -22.50 -3.41
CA VAL A 20 -25.10 -21.62 -4.53
C VAL A 20 -23.60 -21.69 -4.77
N ARG A 21 -23.19 -22.47 -5.77
CA ARG A 21 -21.85 -22.33 -6.38
C ARG A 21 -21.77 -20.89 -6.89
N SER A 22 -20.92 -20.07 -6.28
CA SER A 22 -20.69 -18.68 -6.69
C SER A 22 -20.33 -18.65 -8.18
N ALA A 23 -21.20 -18.08 -9.00
CA ALA A 23 -20.88 -17.76 -10.38
C ALA A 23 -19.72 -16.75 -10.34
N ASN A 24 -18.50 -17.19 -10.68
CA ASN A 24 -17.35 -16.29 -10.77
C ASN A 24 -17.69 -15.19 -11.77
N SER A 25 -17.75 -13.94 -11.31
CA SER A 25 -18.05 -12.82 -12.18
C SER A 25 -16.90 -12.64 -13.19
N ASN A 26 -17.22 -12.36 -14.45
CA ASN A 26 -16.21 -12.17 -15.51
C ASN A 26 -15.54 -10.77 -15.44
N TRP A 27 -15.47 -10.17 -14.25
CA TRP A 27 -14.94 -8.83 -14.04
C TRP A 27 -13.44 -8.84 -13.73
N ILE A 28 -12.71 -7.87 -14.29
CA ILE A 28 -11.34 -7.52 -13.92
C ILE A 28 -11.33 -6.05 -13.49
N VAL A 29 -10.75 -5.78 -12.33
CA VAL A 29 -10.49 -4.42 -11.87
C VAL A 29 -9.07 -4.03 -12.24
N GLN A 30 -8.89 -2.93 -12.97
CA GLN A 30 -7.59 -2.43 -13.41
C GLN A 30 -7.29 -1.11 -12.73
N LYS A 31 -6.30 -1.12 -11.83
CA LYS A 31 -5.84 0.08 -11.12
C LYS A 31 -4.61 0.65 -11.81
N PHE A 32 -4.63 1.96 -12.09
CA PHE A 32 -3.50 2.69 -12.66
C PHE A 32 -2.95 3.73 -11.68
N GLY A 33 -1.62 3.74 -11.52
CA GLY A 33 -0.92 4.73 -10.70
C GLY A 33 -0.86 6.12 -11.36
N GLY A 34 -0.64 7.16 -10.55
CA GLY A 34 -0.68 8.55 -11.03
C GLY A 34 0.35 8.89 -12.11
N THR A 35 1.57 8.36 -11.99
CA THR A 35 2.62 8.53 -13.00
C THR A 35 2.32 7.75 -14.29
N SER A 36 1.71 6.57 -14.16
CA SER A 36 1.26 5.76 -15.29
C SER A 36 0.18 6.47 -16.10
N VAL A 37 -0.83 7.04 -15.43
CA VAL A 37 -1.87 7.86 -16.07
C VAL A 37 -1.28 9.14 -16.66
N GLY A 38 -0.25 9.73 -16.05
CA GLY A 38 0.39 10.94 -16.57
C GLY A 38 1.17 10.74 -17.85
N LYS A 39 1.95 9.67 -17.95
CA LYS A 39 2.89 9.44 -19.07
C LYS A 39 2.34 8.54 -20.17
N PHE A 40 1.46 7.60 -19.82
CA PHE A 40 1.10 6.48 -20.69
C PHE A 40 -0.42 6.33 -20.89
N ALA A 41 -1.23 7.39 -20.67
CA ALA A 41 -2.69 7.32 -20.75
C ALA A 41 -3.22 6.64 -22.04
N LEU A 42 -2.77 7.10 -23.21
CA LEU A 42 -3.20 6.53 -24.49
C LEU A 42 -2.72 5.08 -24.68
N SER A 43 -1.48 4.79 -24.29
CA SER A 43 -0.92 3.42 -24.35
C SER A 43 -1.68 2.45 -23.43
N ILE A 44 -2.12 2.92 -22.26
CA ILE A 44 -2.97 2.14 -21.35
C ILE A 44 -4.27 1.77 -22.04
N ILE A 45 -4.93 2.72 -22.72
CA ILE A 45 -6.19 2.44 -23.39
C ILE A 45 -5.99 1.42 -24.51
N ASP A 46 -5.00 1.66 -25.38
CA ASP A 46 -4.78 0.84 -26.58
C ASP A 46 -4.26 -0.56 -26.29
N GLN A 47 -3.33 -0.67 -25.33
CA GLN A 47 -2.58 -1.91 -25.10
C GLN A 47 -3.04 -2.67 -23.86
N VAL A 48 -3.82 -2.04 -22.97
CA VAL A 48 -4.28 -2.66 -21.72
C VAL A 48 -5.79 -2.81 -21.71
N VAL A 49 -6.53 -1.70 -21.78
CA VAL A 49 -7.99 -1.71 -21.56
C VAL A 49 -8.71 -2.35 -22.74
N LEU A 50 -8.44 -1.91 -23.97
CA LEU A 50 -9.10 -2.44 -25.17
C LEU A 50 -8.91 -3.96 -25.38
N PRO A 51 -7.70 -4.54 -25.21
CA PRO A 51 -7.53 -5.99 -25.27
C PRO A 51 -8.29 -6.73 -24.16
N SER A 52 -8.32 -6.17 -22.94
CA SER A 52 -8.99 -6.79 -21.79
C SER A 52 -10.51 -6.83 -21.95
N LEU A 53 -11.09 -5.82 -22.60
CA LEU A 53 -12.53 -5.73 -22.90
C LEU A 53 -13.03 -6.82 -23.87
N LYS A 54 -12.15 -7.48 -24.62
CA LYS A 54 -12.52 -8.57 -25.53
C LYS A 54 -12.87 -9.86 -24.78
N GLU A 55 -12.30 -10.05 -23.59
CA GLU A 55 -12.42 -11.30 -22.81
C GLU A 55 -13.20 -11.09 -21.51
N HIS A 56 -13.21 -9.87 -20.97
CA HIS A 56 -13.68 -9.58 -19.61
C HIS A 56 -14.47 -8.26 -19.54
N HIS A 57 -15.30 -8.14 -18.50
CA HIS A 57 -15.82 -6.83 -18.09
C HIS A 57 -14.74 -6.11 -17.29
N VAL A 58 -14.41 -4.88 -17.66
CA VAL A 58 -13.29 -4.14 -17.06
C VAL A 58 -13.82 -2.97 -16.26
N ALA A 59 -13.39 -2.84 -15.01
CA ALA A 59 -13.58 -1.64 -14.19
C ALA A 59 -12.23 -0.94 -14.01
N VAL A 60 -12.14 0.34 -14.38
CA VAL A 60 -10.90 1.12 -14.35
C VAL A 60 -10.88 2.00 -13.11
N VAL A 61 -9.81 1.92 -12.31
CA VAL A 61 -9.60 2.76 -11.12
C VAL A 61 -8.33 3.59 -11.32
N CYS A 62 -8.44 4.92 -11.21
CA CYS A 62 -7.32 5.82 -11.49
C CYS A 62 -6.94 6.64 -10.25
N SER A 63 -5.63 6.74 -9.99
CA SER A 63 -5.06 7.76 -9.11
C SER A 63 -4.96 9.12 -9.81
N ALA A 64 -4.71 10.18 -9.04
CA ALA A 64 -4.49 11.53 -9.57
C ALA A 64 -3.26 11.55 -10.49
N ARG A 65 -3.35 12.31 -11.59
CA ARG A 65 -2.30 12.35 -12.62
C ARG A 65 -0.98 12.92 -12.06
N SER A 66 0.14 12.44 -12.58
CA SER A 66 1.47 12.96 -12.27
C SER A 66 2.35 12.93 -13.53
N SER A 67 2.73 14.08 -14.06
CA SER A 67 3.42 14.21 -15.35
C SER A 67 4.89 13.72 -15.28
N SER A 68 5.57 13.96 -14.16
CA SER A 68 7.00 13.67 -13.99
C SER A 68 7.23 12.63 -12.88
N THR A 69 7.26 13.10 -11.64
CA THR A 69 7.55 12.32 -10.43
C THR A 69 6.35 12.32 -9.50
N LYS A 70 6.29 11.35 -8.58
CA LYS A 70 5.27 11.36 -7.51
C LYS A 70 5.35 12.65 -6.68
N ALA A 71 6.54 13.23 -6.49
CA ALA A 71 6.78 14.42 -5.69
C ALA A 71 6.10 15.68 -6.29
N GLU A 72 6.11 15.80 -7.62
CA GLU A 72 5.51 16.93 -8.36
C GLU A 72 4.06 16.66 -8.81
N GLY A 73 3.51 15.50 -8.45
CA GLY A 73 2.18 15.06 -8.84
C GLY A 73 1.04 15.97 -8.36
N THR A 74 -0.11 15.87 -9.02
CA THR A 74 -1.29 16.69 -8.74
C THR A 74 -1.72 16.63 -7.28
N THR A 75 -1.72 15.44 -6.65
CA THR A 75 -2.04 15.30 -5.21
C THR A 75 -1.12 16.12 -4.31
N ASN A 76 0.19 16.13 -4.58
CA ASN A 76 1.13 16.90 -3.77
C ASN A 76 0.98 18.41 -3.99
N ARG A 77 0.68 18.84 -5.22
CA ARG A 77 0.38 20.26 -5.49
C ARG A 77 -0.89 20.71 -4.77
N LEU A 78 -1.93 19.88 -4.77
CA LEU A 78 -3.17 20.14 -4.05
C LEU A 78 -2.96 20.15 -2.53
N LEU A 79 -2.10 19.27 -2.00
CA LEU A 79 -1.68 19.30 -0.59
C LEU A 79 -0.90 20.58 -0.24
N ARG A 80 -0.01 21.04 -1.13
CA ARG A 80 0.70 22.33 -0.95
C ARG A 80 -0.27 23.50 -1.00
N ALA A 81 -1.25 23.47 -1.90
CA ALA A 81 -2.31 24.46 -1.97
C ALA A 81 -3.15 24.49 -0.70
N ALA A 82 -3.47 23.34 -0.11
CA ALA A 82 -4.11 23.26 1.20
C ALA A 82 -3.22 23.91 2.26
N ARG A 83 -1.97 23.47 2.44
CA ARG A 83 -1.05 24.06 3.44
C ARG A 83 -0.83 25.57 3.28
N ASP A 84 -0.85 26.06 2.05
CA ASP A 84 -0.73 27.49 1.78
C ASP A 84 -1.98 28.28 2.20
N ALA A 85 -3.18 27.71 1.99
CA ALA A 85 -4.44 28.33 2.39
C ALA A 85 -4.59 28.44 3.93
N GLU A 86 -3.81 27.68 4.69
CA GLU A 86 -3.70 27.79 6.16
C GLU A 86 -3.13 29.16 6.56
N ASN A 87 -2.28 29.75 5.72
CA ASN A 87 -1.74 31.09 5.93
C ASN A 87 -2.71 32.15 5.40
N SER A 88 -3.31 32.95 6.29
CA SER A 88 -4.29 33.99 5.93
C SER A 88 -3.74 35.10 5.02
N GLN A 89 -2.42 35.23 4.88
CA GLN A 89 -1.78 36.26 4.03
C GLN A 89 -1.37 35.74 2.65
N SER A 90 -1.30 34.42 2.46
CA SER A 90 -0.84 33.85 1.19
C SER A 90 -1.99 33.64 0.21
N LYS A 91 -1.71 33.76 -1.09
CA LYS A 91 -2.66 33.40 -2.16
C LYS A 91 -2.01 32.49 -3.20
N GLU A 92 -0.89 31.86 -2.84
CA GLU A 92 -0.16 30.98 -3.76
C GLU A 92 -0.97 29.73 -4.10
N TYR A 93 -1.90 29.30 -3.24
CA TYR A 93 -2.84 28.21 -3.52
C TYR A 93 -3.60 28.38 -4.84
N ILE A 94 -3.90 29.62 -5.25
CA ILE A 94 -4.54 29.91 -6.54
C ILE A 94 -3.62 29.50 -7.68
N SER A 95 -2.33 29.83 -7.59
CA SER A 95 -1.33 29.46 -8.60
C SER A 95 -1.13 27.95 -8.70
N PHE A 96 -1.16 27.24 -7.55
CA PHE A 96 -1.05 25.78 -7.55
C PHE A 96 -2.24 25.10 -8.22
N VAL A 97 -3.47 25.56 -7.93
CA VAL A 97 -4.68 25.02 -8.57
C VAL A 97 -4.72 25.38 -10.05
N GLU A 98 -4.30 26.59 -10.43
CA GLU A 98 -4.23 27.02 -11.82
C GLU A 98 -3.20 26.21 -12.62
N ALA A 99 -2.04 25.91 -12.05
CA ALA A 99 -1.05 25.03 -12.66
C ALA A 99 -1.62 23.63 -12.91
N VAL A 100 -2.39 23.08 -11.97
CA VAL A 100 -3.09 21.80 -12.16
C VAL A 100 -4.09 21.90 -13.31
N ARG A 101 -4.88 22.98 -13.36
CA ARG A 101 -5.88 23.21 -14.43
C ARG A 101 -5.22 23.28 -15.81
N LEU A 102 -4.19 24.11 -15.97
CA LEU A 102 -3.47 24.31 -17.22
C LEU A 102 -2.87 23.00 -17.75
N GLU A 103 -2.19 22.24 -16.89
CA GLU A 103 -1.63 20.95 -17.29
C GLU A 103 -2.71 19.97 -17.76
N HIS A 104 -3.91 20.00 -17.19
CA HIS A 104 -5.00 19.12 -17.64
C HIS A 104 -5.60 19.57 -18.97
N VAL A 105 -5.76 20.87 -19.17
CA VAL A 105 -6.27 21.45 -20.41
C VAL A 105 -5.29 21.24 -21.57
N GLU A 106 -4.00 21.38 -21.34
CA GLU A 106 -2.95 21.11 -22.33
C GLU A 106 -3.04 19.66 -22.86
N VAL A 107 -3.12 18.69 -21.95
CA VAL A 107 -3.26 17.27 -22.31
C VAL A 107 -4.53 16.99 -23.13
N ILE A 108 -5.65 17.67 -22.82
CA ILE A 108 -6.90 17.54 -23.59
C ILE A 108 -6.71 18.05 -25.01
N ASN A 109 -6.10 19.23 -25.15
CA ASN A 109 -5.89 19.84 -26.45
C ASN A 109 -4.98 18.98 -27.35
N ASP A 110 -3.95 18.37 -26.76
CA ASP A 110 -2.94 17.58 -27.46
C ASP A 110 -3.40 16.17 -27.82
N GLN A 111 -4.19 15.51 -26.96
CA GLN A 111 -4.43 14.06 -27.05
C GLN A 111 -5.86 13.66 -27.43
N ILE A 112 -6.87 14.54 -27.30
CA ILE A 112 -8.25 14.26 -27.74
C ILE A 112 -8.42 14.70 -29.19
N THR A 113 -9.19 13.97 -29.98
CA THR A 113 -9.45 14.33 -31.39
C THR A 113 -10.77 15.09 -31.53
N SER A 114 -11.83 14.65 -30.85
CA SER A 114 -13.17 15.26 -30.93
C SER A 114 -13.26 16.63 -30.24
N ASP A 115 -13.61 17.67 -30.99
CA ASP A 115 -13.77 19.04 -30.47
C ASP A 115 -14.96 19.19 -29.51
N GLU A 116 -16.03 18.40 -29.70
CA GLU A 116 -17.17 18.38 -28.79
C GLU A 116 -16.78 17.83 -27.41
N LEU A 117 -16.04 16.72 -27.39
CA LEU A 117 -15.53 16.13 -26.14
C LEU A 117 -14.51 17.06 -25.47
N LYS A 118 -13.64 17.73 -26.24
CA LYS A 118 -12.70 18.73 -25.68
C LYS A 118 -13.43 19.82 -24.92
N ALA A 119 -14.42 20.45 -25.57
CA ALA A 119 -15.17 21.56 -24.98
C ALA A 119 -15.90 21.12 -23.70
N GLN A 120 -16.53 19.95 -23.73
CA GLN A 120 -17.22 19.38 -22.56
C GLN A 120 -16.26 19.17 -21.39
N ILE A 121 -15.15 18.45 -21.61
CA ILE A 121 -14.23 18.09 -20.52
C ILE A 121 -13.50 19.32 -19.98
N ILE A 122 -13.10 20.27 -20.83
CA ILE A 122 -12.50 21.54 -20.36
C ILE A 122 -13.47 22.28 -19.43
N SER A 123 -14.75 22.33 -19.76
CA SER A 123 -15.78 22.93 -18.91
C SER A 123 -15.89 22.21 -17.56
N GLU A 124 -15.91 20.87 -17.55
CA GLU A 124 -15.97 20.06 -16.33
C GLU A 124 -14.73 20.23 -15.44
N ILE A 125 -13.53 20.32 -16.04
CA ILE A 125 -12.28 20.57 -15.33
C ILE A 125 -12.28 21.94 -14.69
N ASN A 126 -12.66 22.98 -15.44
CA ASN A 126 -12.76 24.34 -14.92
C ASN A 126 -13.75 24.42 -13.76
N ALA A 127 -14.89 23.73 -13.86
CA ALA A 127 -15.89 23.67 -12.79
C ALA A 127 -15.35 22.98 -11.53
N GLU A 128 -14.57 21.91 -11.65
CA GLU A 128 -13.97 21.24 -10.49
C GLU A 128 -12.88 22.09 -9.84
N CYS A 129 -11.98 22.70 -10.62
CA CYS A 129 -10.96 23.62 -10.11
C CYS A 129 -11.60 24.82 -9.38
N ALA A 130 -12.70 25.37 -9.92
CA ALA A 130 -13.45 26.45 -9.26
C ALA A 130 -14.06 26.00 -7.91
N LYS A 131 -14.49 24.74 -7.78
CA LYS A 131 -14.96 24.20 -6.49
C LYS A 131 -13.81 24.09 -5.49
N VAL A 132 -12.64 23.62 -5.92
CA VAL A 132 -11.44 23.53 -5.07
C VAL A 132 -11.04 24.91 -4.55
N LEU A 133 -11.00 25.92 -5.42
CA LEU A 133 -10.69 27.30 -5.02
C LEU A 133 -11.67 27.81 -3.95
N LYS A 134 -12.98 27.61 -4.13
CA LYS A 134 -13.99 28.00 -3.14
C LYS A 134 -13.80 27.31 -1.78
N VAL A 135 -13.39 26.04 -1.78
CA VAL A 135 -13.11 25.29 -0.55
C VAL A 135 -11.88 25.85 0.16
N LEU A 136 -10.81 26.15 -0.59
CA LEU A 136 -9.59 26.74 -0.04
C LEU A 136 -9.80 28.17 0.47
N GLU A 137 -10.55 29.00 -0.26
CA GLU A 137 -10.96 30.35 0.18
C GLU A 137 -11.77 30.31 1.47
N ALA A 138 -12.71 29.36 1.58
CA ALA A 138 -13.48 29.18 2.81
C ALA A 138 -12.60 28.75 3.99
N ALA A 139 -11.66 27.82 3.76
CA ALA A 139 -10.74 27.37 4.80
C ALA A 139 -9.79 28.50 5.26
N GLN A 140 -9.28 29.30 4.31
CA GLN A 140 -8.48 30.49 4.60
C GLN A 140 -9.26 31.53 5.42
N THR A 141 -10.54 31.73 5.10
CA THR A 141 -11.42 32.66 5.83
C THR A 141 -11.66 32.20 7.26
N LEU A 142 -11.76 30.88 7.48
CA LEU A 142 -11.93 30.29 8.81
C LEU A 142 -10.61 30.23 9.61
N GLY A 143 -9.45 30.33 8.96
CA GLY A 143 -8.14 30.21 9.59
C GLY A 143 -7.80 28.79 10.06
N GLU A 144 -8.54 27.78 9.61
CA GLU A 144 -8.35 26.39 9.97
C GLU A 144 -8.58 25.48 8.77
N ILE A 145 -7.70 24.51 8.59
CA ILE A 145 -7.85 23.44 7.61
C ILE A 145 -8.15 22.14 8.34
N SER A 146 -9.41 21.71 8.25
CA SER A 146 -9.81 20.40 8.74
C SER A 146 -9.33 19.29 7.79
N ALA A 147 -9.12 18.08 8.33
CA ALA A 147 -8.81 16.88 7.53
C ALA A 147 -9.84 16.65 6.40
N ARG A 148 -11.11 16.99 6.65
CA ARG A 148 -12.18 16.92 5.65
C ARG A 148 -11.99 17.90 4.49
N CYS A 149 -11.44 19.08 4.75
CA CYS A 149 -11.09 20.05 3.72
C CYS A 149 -9.98 19.51 2.82
N VAL A 150 -8.92 18.98 3.44
CA VAL A 150 -7.78 18.35 2.76
C VAL A 150 -8.23 17.21 1.86
N ASP A 151 -9.06 16.30 2.39
CA ASP A 151 -9.61 15.16 1.63
C ASP A 151 -10.41 15.61 0.40
N LYS A 152 -11.26 16.64 0.55
CA LYS A 152 -12.01 17.20 -0.59
C LYS A 152 -11.09 17.79 -1.64
N VAL A 153 -10.07 18.54 -1.23
CA VAL A 153 -9.09 19.15 -2.13
C VAL A 153 -8.31 18.07 -2.89
N ILE A 154 -7.86 17.02 -2.21
CA ILE A 154 -7.14 15.90 -2.84
C ILE A 154 -8.04 15.12 -3.81
N SER A 155 -9.30 14.89 -3.45
CA SER A 155 -10.25 14.14 -4.29
C SER A 155 -10.35 14.72 -5.70
N ALA A 156 -10.23 16.05 -5.84
CA ALA A 156 -10.28 16.71 -7.13
C ALA A 156 -9.21 16.20 -8.11
N GLY A 157 -8.00 15.88 -7.63
CA GLY A 157 -6.94 15.33 -8.48
C GLY A 157 -7.33 14.01 -9.15
N GLU A 158 -8.07 13.16 -8.45
CA GLU A 158 -8.56 11.90 -8.99
C GLU A 158 -9.79 12.08 -9.87
N LYS A 159 -10.70 12.98 -9.51
CA LYS A 159 -11.85 13.34 -10.37
C LYS A 159 -11.39 13.83 -11.73
N LEU A 160 -10.42 14.73 -11.76
CA LEU A 160 -9.83 15.25 -13.00
C LEU A 160 -9.19 14.12 -13.84
N SER A 161 -8.43 13.23 -13.20
CA SER A 161 -7.78 12.08 -13.84
C SER A 161 -8.80 11.09 -14.43
N CYS A 162 -9.86 10.77 -13.69
CA CYS A 162 -10.90 9.84 -14.12
C CYS A 162 -11.75 10.40 -15.28
N ARG A 163 -12.08 11.70 -15.24
CA ARG A 163 -12.79 12.36 -16.35
C ARG A 163 -11.97 12.32 -17.64
N LEU A 164 -10.67 12.60 -17.56
CA LEU A 164 -9.76 12.48 -18.70
C LEU A 164 -9.73 11.05 -19.25
N MET A 165 -9.57 10.05 -18.39
CA MET A 165 -9.52 8.65 -18.80
C MET A 165 -10.83 8.18 -19.46
N ALA A 166 -11.99 8.60 -18.92
CA ALA A 166 -13.29 8.32 -19.54
C ALA A 166 -13.41 8.98 -20.92
N ALA A 167 -12.99 10.24 -21.05
CA ALA A 167 -13.01 10.95 -22.32
C ALA A 167 -12.11 10.31 -23.38
N PHE A 168 -10.90 9.87 -23.00
CA PHE A 168 -10.01 9.16 -23.91
C PHE A 168 -10.59 7.82 -24.39
N LEU A 169 -11.29 7.09 -23.51
CA LEU A 169 -11.99 5.86 -23.91
C LEU A 169 -13.13 6.16 -24.90
N GLN A 170 -13.89 7.24 -24.67
CA GLN A 170 -14.96 7.67 -25.56
C GLN A 170 -14.43 8.12 -26.94
N ASP A 171 -13.30 8.84 -26.99
CA ASP A 171 -12.63 9.25 -28.24
C ASP A 171 -12.17 8.02 -29.06
N ARG A 172 -11.89 6.90 -28.40
CA ARG A 172 -11.58 5.60 -29.04
C ARG A 172 -12.80 4.72 -29.32
N GLY A 173 -14.01 5.26 -29.17
CA GLY A 173 -15.26 4.57 -29.48
C GLY A 173 -15.71 3.55 -28.41
N VAL A 174 -15.16 3.62 -27.20
CA VAL A 174 -15.58 2.77 -26.07
C VAL A 174 -16.63 3.51 -25.25
N ASP A 175 -17.80 2.89 -25.06
CA ASP A 175 -18.82 3.44 -24.15
C ASP A 175 -18.33 3.32 -22.70
N SER A 176 -17.85 4.45 -22.16
CA SER A 176 -17.33 4.56 -20.80
C SER A 176 -18.10 5.59 -19.98
N GLN A 177 -18.13 5.38 -18.67
CA GLN A 177 -18.83 6.25 -17.73
C GLN A 177 -17.91 6.62 -16.57
N TYR A 178 -17.80 7.92 -16.30
CA TYR A 178 -17.19 8.44 -15.08
C TYR A 178 -18.06 8.11 -13.85
N VAL A 179 -17.45 7.53 -12.82
CA VAL A 179 -18.09 7.18 -11.54
C VAL A 179 -17.38 7.89 -10.41
N ASP A 180 -18.06 8.87 -9.82
CA ASP A 180 -17.59 9.56 -8.62
C ASP A 180 -17.98 8.78 -7.36
N LEU A 181 -16.99 8.36 -6.58
CA LEU A 181 -17.20 7.66 -5.31
C LEU A 181 -17.11 8.57 -4.09
N SER A 182 -16.95 9.88 -4.26
CA SER A 182 -16.71 10.83 -3.15
C SER A 182 -17.82 10.91 -2.11
N GLU A 183 -19.02 10.43 -2.44
CA GLU A 183 -20.21 10.49 -1.57
C GLU A 183 -20.79 9.09 -1.32
N VAL A 184 -19.98 8.03 -1.46
CA VAL A 184 -20.44 6.64 -1.26
C VAL A 184 -20.64 6.29 0.22
N ILE A 185 -19.93 6.95 1.12
CA ILE A 185 -20.11 6.78 2.56
C ILE A 185 -21.31 7.63 3.00
N ASP A 186 -22.51 7.07 2.87
CA ASP A 186 -23.78 7.64 3.34
C ASP A 186 -24.35 6.91 4.57
N PHE A 187 -23.64 5.89 5.06
CA PHE A 187 -24.02 5.05 6.20
C PHE A 187 -23.28 5.42 7.49
N HIS A 188 -23.87 5.06 8.63
CA HIS A 188 -23.34 5.36 9.96
C HIS A 188 -22.04 4.57 10.23
N ILE A 189 -21.00 5.27 10.68
CA ILE A 189 -19.71 4.67 11.07
C ILE A 189 -19.74 4.42 12.58
N SER A 190 -19.42 3.19 12.98
CA SER A 190 -19.43 2.79 14.39
C SER A 190 -18.43 3.63 15.21
N ALA A 191 -18.68 3.81 16.51
CA ALA A 191 -17.76 4.50 17.41
C ALA A 191 -16.42 3.75 17.59
N GLN A 192 -16.35 2.49 17.14
CA GLN A 192 -15.16 1.63 17.19
C GLN A 192 -14.20 1.87 16.02
N GLY A 193 -14.57 2.74 15.07
CA GLY A 193 -13.71 3.17 13.96
C GLY A 193 -13.92 2.37 12.68
N LEU A 194 -12.83 2.12 11.96
CA LEU A 194 -12.81 1.41 10.67
C LEU A 194 -12.72 -0.10 10.88
N ASP A 195 -13.84 -0.70 11.30
CA ASP A 195 -13.94 -2.16 11.49
C ASP A 195 -14.18 -2.92 10.16
N GLN A 196 -14.15 -4.26 10.21
CA GLN A 196 -14.39 -5.07 9.01
C GLN A 196 -15.82 -4.92 8.47
N GLU A 197 -16.77 -4.59 9.33
CA GLU A 197 -18.16 -4.39 8.94
C GLU A 197 -18.31 -3.14 8.06
N PHE A 198 -17.62 -2.06 8.42
CA PHE A 198 -17.47 -0.86 7.60
C PHE A 198 -16.93 -1.20 6.20
N TYR A 199 -15.86 -1.98 6.09
CA TYR A 199 -15.27 -2.33 4.80
C TYR A 199 -16.19 -3.23 3.96
N ASN A 200 -16.95 -4.14 4.59
CA ASN A 200 -17.92 -4.97 3.89
C ASN A 200 -19.10 -4.14 3.33
N HIS A 201 -19.61 -3.19 4.12
CA HIS A 201 -20.65 -2.25 3.67
C HIS A 201 -20.13 -1.35 2.54
N LEU A 202 -18.92 -0.81 2.69
CA LEU A 202 -18.28 0.01 1.66
C LEU A 202 -18.08 -0.77 0.36
N ALA A 203 -17.54 -1.99 0.42
CA ALA A 203 -17.39 -2.85 -0.76
C ALA A 203 -18.74 -3.11 -1.45
N THR A 204 -19.80 -3.34 -0.69
CA THR A 204 -21.15 -3.55 -1.23
C THR A 204 -21.66 -2.30 -1.96
N ALA A 205 -21.53 -1.11 -1.34
CA ALA A 205 -21.96 0.16 -1.93
C ALA A 205 -21.16 0.50 -3.21
N LEU A 206 -19.84 0.29 -3.18
CA LEU A 206 -18.95 0.44 -4.33
C LEU A 206 -19.36 -0.49 -5.48
N GLY A 207 -19.60 -1.77 -5.16
CA GLY A 207 -20.03 -2.77 -6.14
C GLY A 207 -21.39 -2.42 -6.78
N GLN A 208 -22.32 -1.85 -6.02
CA GLN A 208 -23.62 -1.39 -6.55
C GLN A 208 -23.46 -0.23 -7.54
N LYS A 209 -22.62 0.77 -7.22
CA LYS A 209 -22.33 1.90 -8.12
C LYS A 209 -21.71 1.44 -9.43
N VAL A 210 -20.81 0.46 -9.38
CA VAL A 210 -20.17 -0.11 -10.57
C VAL A 210 -21.17 -0.90 -11.41
N ARG A 211 -22.01 -1.73 -10.79
CA ARG A 211 -23.06 -2.49 -11.51
C ARG A 211 -24.12 -1.58 -12.13
N ALA A 212 -24.38 -0.40 -11.55
CA ALA A 212 -25.32 0.57 -12.10
C ALA A 212 -24.90 1.16 -13.46
N CYS A 213 -23.62 1.04 -13.84
CA CYS A 213 -23.12 1.45 -15.17
C CYS A 213 -23.56 0.49 -16.30
N GLY A 214 -24.16 -0.67 -15.98
CA GLY A 214 -24.60 -1.63 -16.97
C GLY A 214 -23.45 -2.17 -17.81
N ASN A 215 -23.54 -2.00 -19.13
CA ASN A 215 -22.53 -2.49 -20.09
C ASN A 215 -21.38 -1.50 -20.34
N LYS A 216 -21.44 -0.30 -19.76
CA LYS A 216 -20.40 0.72 -19.93
C LYS A 216 -19.17 0.38 -19.12
N VAL A 217 -18.00 0.81 -19.58
CA VAL A 217 -16.74 0.71 -18.83
C VAL A 217 -16.75 1.77 -17.72
N PRO A 218 -16.84 1.40 -16.43
CA PRO A 218 -16.82 2.35 -15.34
C PRO A 218 -15.38 2.81 -15.07
N VAL A 219 -15.18 4.13 -15.09
CA VAL A 219 -13.92 4.80 -14.72
C VAL A 219 -14.12 5.47 -13.37
N ILE A 220 -13.45 4.94 -12.36
CA ILE A 220 -13.78 5.07 -10.96
C ILE A 220 -12.69 5.88 -10.24
N THR A 221 -13.12 6.83 -9.40
CA THR A 221 -12.21 7.61 -8.56
C THR A 221 -11.57 6.74 -7.46
N GLY A 222 -10.27 6.92 -7.22
CA GLY A 222 -9.59 6.26 -6.10
C GLY A 222 -10.12 6.67 -4.72
N TYR A 223 -10.69 7.86 -4.61
CA TYR A 223 -11.26 8.45 -3.42
C TYR A 223 -12.72 8.02 -3.30
N PHE A 224 -13.09 7.50 -2.12
CA PHE A 224 -14.40 6.88 -1.86
C PHE A 224 -15.17 7.51 -0.70
N GLY A 225 -14.80 8.73 -0.29
CA GLY A 225 -15.58 9.54 0.66
C GLY A 225 -14.83 9.92 1.93
N THR A 226 -15.53 10.68 2.77
CA THR A 226 -14.95 11.28 3.98
C THR A 226 -14.90 10.25 5.11
N VAL A 227 -13.68 9.84 5.45
CA VAL A 227 -13.42 8.94 6.58
C VAL A 227 -13.22 9.77 7.85
N PRO A 228 -13.79 9.38 9.01
CA PRO A 228 -13.53 10.05 10.28
C PRO A 228 -12.04 10.06 10.59
N GLY A 229 -11.50 11.25 10.89
CA GLY A 229 -10.06 11.43 11.10
C GLY A 229 -9.24 11.65 9.83
N GLY A 230 -9.86 11.64 8.64
CA GLY A 230 -9.18 11.91 7.36
C GLY A 230 -8.71 10.65 6.64
N LEU A 231 -8.89 10.60 5.33
CA LEU A 231 -8.52 9.44 4.52
C LEU A 231 -7.00 9.20 4.52
N LEU A 232 -6.23 10.27 4.37
CA LEU A 232 -4.76 10.17 4.37
C LEU A 232 -4.18 9.75 5.72
N ASP A 233 -4.77 10.22 6.82
CA ASP A 233 -4.24 9.93 8.15
C ASP A 233 -4.58 8.51 8.60
N GLN A 234 -5.75 7.98 8.21
CA GLN A 234 -6.18 6.64 8.58
C GLN A 234 -5.63 5.55 7.65
N ILE A 235 -5.58 5.80 6.34
CA ILE A 235 -5.27 4.77 5.33
C ILE A 235 -3.90 5.01 4.67
N GLY A 236 -3.39 6.24 4.72
CA GLY A 236 -2.15 6.60 4.04
C GLY A 236 -2.30 6.78 2.53
N ARG A 237 -1.18 6.99 1.84
CA ARG A 237 -1.12 7.26 0.38
C ARG A 237 -1.55 6.07 -0.51
N GLY A 238 -1.81 4.91 0.08
CA GLY A 238 -2.26 3.68 -0.60
C GLY A 238 -3.78 3.59 -0.79
N TYR A 239 -4.55 4.63 -0.45
CA TYR A 239 -6.01 4.57 -0.46
C TYR A 239 -6.62 4.25 -1.84
N THR A 240 -5.99 4.64 -2.96
CA THR A 240 -6.49 4.25 -4.31
C THR A 240 -6.36 2.74 -4.54
N ASP A 241 -5.31 2.11 -4.03
CA ASP A 241 -5.14 0.66 -4.12
C ASP A 241 -6.24 -0.03 -3.31
N LEU A 242 -6.54 0.49 -2.11
CA LEU A 242 -7.63 0.00 -1.27
C LEU A 242 -8.99 0.17 -1.93
N CYS A 243 -9.25 1.30 -2.59
CA CYS A 243 -10.49 1.49 -3.36
C CYS A 243 -10.65 0.42 -4.44
N ALA A 244 -9.60 0.16 -5.21
CA ALA A 244 -9.63 -0.87 -6.25
C ALA A 244 -9.86 -2.27 -5.66
N ALA A 245 -9.27 -2.56 -4.50
CA ALA A 245 -9.54 -3.78 -3.75
C ALA A 245 -11.01 -3.91 -3.34
N LEU A 246 -11.58 -2.88 -2.73
CA LEU A 246 -12.97 -2.91 -2.26
C LEU A 246 -13.97 -2.98 -3.43
N VAL A 247 -13.67 -2.33 -4.55
CA VAL A 247 -14.42 -2.49 -5.80
C VAL A 247 -14.34 -3.94 -6.27
N ALA A 248 -13.15 -4.55 -6.31
CA ALA A 248 -12.97 -5.94 -6.71
C ALA A 248 -13.76 -6.91 -5.81
N VAL A 249 -13.74 -6.70 -4.50
CA VAL A 249 -14.54 -7.46 -3.53
C VAL A 249 -16.03 -7.26 -3.79
N GLY A 250 -16.48 -6.02 -3.95
CA GLY A 250 -17.89 -5.65 -4.14
C GLY A 250 -18.53 -6.21 -5.41
N ILE A 251 -17.76 -6.31 -6.49
CA ILE A 251 -18.22 -6.88 -7.77
C ILE A 251 -17.93 -8.39 -7.89
N HIS A 252 -17.24 -8.99 -6.92
CA HIS A 252 -16.71 -10.36 -6.98
C HIS A 252 -15.83 -10.59 -8.21
N ALA A 253 -14.88 -9.69 -8.45
CA ALA A 253 -13.99 -9.74 -9.60
C ALA A 253 -13.17 -11.03 -9.64
N LYS A 254 -12.87 -11.50 -10.84
CA LYS A 254 -11.97 -12.64 -11.09
C LYS A 254 -10.54 -12.33 -10.69
N GLU A 255 -10.10 -11.08 -10.88
CA GLU A 255 -8.73 -10.64 -10.64
C GLU A 255 -8.69 -9.12 -10.41
N LEU A 256 -7.82 -8.68 -9.50
CA LEU A 256 -7.41 -7.28 -9.36
C LEU A 256 -6.05 -7.08 -10.04
N GLN A 257 -5.98 -6.26 -11.07
CA GLN A 257 -4.75 -5.91 -11.76
C GLN A 257 -4.24 -4.54 -11.31
N VAL A 258 -3.03 -4.50 -10.75
CA VAL A 258 -2.33 -3.27 -10.36
C VAL A 258 -1.26 -2.98 -11.40
N TRP A 259 -1.50 -1.94 -12.20
CA TRP A 259 -0.63 -1.52 -13.28
C TRP A 259 0.37 -0.46 -12.81
N LYS A 260 1.66 -0.76 -13.01
CA LYS A 260 2.81 0.04 -12.58
C LYS A 260 3.79 0.26 -13.73
N GLU A 261 4.89 0.96 -13.45
CA GLU A 261 6.03 1.15 -14.37
C GLU A 261 7.12 0.08 -14.16
N VAL A 262 6.76 -1.07 -13.61
CA VAL A 262 7.67 -2.21 -13.37
C VAL A 262 6.97 -3.51 -13.75
N ASP A 263 7.73 -4.50 -14.23
CA ASP A 263 7.20 -5.79 -14.68
C ASP A 263 6.51 -6.58 -13.58
N GLY A 264 6.90 -6.38 -12.33
CA GLY A 264 6.31 -7.04 -11.18
C GLY A 264 7.27 -6.98 -10.01
N ILE A 265 7.28 -8.03 -9.20
CA ILE A 265 8.19 -8.18 -8.07
C ILE A 265 9.34 -9.08 -8.51
N PHE A 266 10.56 -8.65 -8.21
CA PHE A 266 11.79 -9.35 -8.58
C PHE A 266 12.42 -10.02 -7.35
N THR A 267 13.32 -10.99 -7.59
CA THR A 267 14.13 -11.62 -6.54
C THR A 267 15.05 -10.65 -5.79
N ALA A 268 15.35 -9.48 -6.38
CA ALA A 268 16.07 -8.35 -5.80
C ALA A 268 15.78 -7.11 -6.66
N ASP A 269 16.15 -5.91 -6.22
CA ASP A 269 15.99 -4.69 -7.03
C ASP A 269 16.81 -4.81 -8.35
N PRO A 270 16.17 -4.86 -9.53
CA PRO A 270 16.84 -5.06 -10.81
C PRO A 270 17.74 -3.87 -11.20
N ARG A 271 17.57 -2.70 -10.59
CA ARG A 271 18.45 -1.54 -10.80
C ARG A 271 19.82 -1.73 -10.15
N LYS A 272 19.87 -2.54 -9.09
CA LYS A 272 21.07 -2.79 -8.28
C LYS A 272 21.69 -4.16 -8.55
N VAL A 273 20.86 -5.14 -8.89
CA VAL A 273 21.24 -6.52 -9.13
C VAL A 273 20.84 -6.92 -10.56
N PRO A 274 21.77 -6.90 -11.53
CA PRO A 274 21.45 -7.22 -12.93
C PRO A 274 20.94 -8.64 -13.17
N THR A 275 21.28 -9.58 -12.28
CA THR A 275 20.85 -10.99 -12.33
C THR A 275 19.47 -11.21 -11.70
N ALA A 276 18.80 -10.16 -11.22
CA ALA A 276 17.47 -10.26 -10.62
C ALA A 276 16.44 -10.81 -11.61
N ARG A 277 15.61 -11.73 -11.14
CA ARG A 277 14.59 -12.42 -11.96
C ARG A 277 13.20 -12.01 -11.51
N LEU A 278 12.29 -11.87 -12.48
CA LEU A 278 10.87 -11.64 -12.20
C LEU A 278 10.27 -12.87 -11.50
N LEU A 279 9.55 -12.64 -10.41
CA LEU A 279 8.81 -13.68 -9.72
C LEU A 279 7.45 -13.86 -10.39
N PRO A 280 7.11 -15.04 -10.93
CA PRO A 280 5.82 -15.26 -11.61
C PRO A 280 4.66 -15.28 -10.60
N ALA A 281 4.92 -15.78 -9.39
CA ALA A 281 3.93 -15.88 -8.33
C ALA A 281 4.57 -15.77 -6.95
N ILE A 282 3.85 -15.15 -6.01
CA ILE A 282 4.23 -15.07 -4.60
C ILE A 282 3.00 -15.24 -3.70
N THR A 283 3.25 -15.57 -2.44
CA THR A 283 2.18 -15.62 -1.42
C THR A 283 1.94 -14.24 -0.80
N PRO A 284 0.77 -14.02 -0.19
CA PRO A 284 0.46 -12.75 0.46
C PRO A 284 1.44 -12.34 1.54
N ALA A 285 1.87 -13.34 2.31
CA ALA A 285 2.75 -13.11 3.44
C ALA A 285 4.15 -12.70 2.93
N GLU A 286 4.64 -13.28 1.83
CA GLU A 286 5.86 -12.82 1.17
C GLU A 286 5.69 -11.41 0.58
N ALA A 287 4.55 -11.13 -0.08
CA ALA A 287 4.27 -9.83 -0.67
C ALA A 287 4.23 -8.69 0.36
N ALA A 288 3.63 -8.95 1.54
CA ALA A 288 3.58 -8.00 2.64
C ALA A 288 4.98 -7.64 3.15
N GLU A 289 5.83 -8.65 3.36
CA GLU A 289 7.21 -8.47 3.82
C GLU A 289 8.07 -7.74 2.77
N LEU A 290 7.95 -8.10 1.49
CA LEU A 290 8.68 -7.42 0.41
C LEU A 290 8.26 -5.96 0.24
N THR A 291 6.98 -5.67 0.43
CA THR A 291 6.48 -4.29 0.38
C THR A 291 7.07 -3.46 1.52
N PHE A 292 7.12 -4.02 2.73
CA PHE A 292 7.61 -3.30 3.91
C PHE A 292 9.11 -2.93 3.81
N TYR A 293 9.93 -3.81 3.24
CA TYR A 293 11.40 -3.65 3.19
C TYR A 293 11.96 -3.13 1.85
N GLY A 294 11.14 -2.44 1.04
CA GLY A 294 11.65 -1.62 -0.07
C GLY A 294 11.07 -1.90 -1.46
N SER A 295 10.18 -2.88 -1.61
CA SER A 295 9.44 -3.11 -2.87
C SER A 295 8.01 -2.54 -2.78
N GLU A 296 7.86 -1.21 -2.67
CA GLU A 296 6.55 -0.53 -2.56
C GLU A 296 5.64 -0.76 -3.79
N VAL A 297 5.03 -1.94 -3.85
CA VAL A 297 4.22 -2.37 -4.97
C VAL A 297 2.75 -2.36 -4.60
N ILE A 298 2.36 -2.60 -3.36
CA ILE A 298 0.94 -2.55 -2.98
C ILE A 298 0.81 -2.30 -1.48
N HIS A 299 -0.17 -1.48 -1.09
CA HIS A 299 -0.40 -1.22 0.33
C HIS A 299 -0.81 -2.52 1.09
N PRO A 300 -0.19 -2.86 2.24
CA PRO A 300 -0.47 -4.12 2.95
C PRO A 300 -1.95 -4.35 3.26
N PHE A 301 -2.63 -3.31 3.73
CA PHE A 301 -4.05 -3.38 4.04
C PHE A 301 -4.93 -3.63 2.80
N THR A 302 -4.49 -3.18 1.61
CA THR A 302 -5.19 -3.49 0.35
C THR A 302 -5.16 -4.98 0.08
N MET A 303 -4.00 -5.62 0.26
CA MET A 303 -3.85 -7.06 0.05
C MET A 303 -4.81 -7.83 0.96
N GLU A 304 -4.85 -7.47 2.25
CA GLU A 304 -5.68 -8.15 3.24
C GLU A 304 -7.16 -8.25 2.82
N GLN A 305 -7.75 -7.16 2.32
CA GLN A 305 -9.16 -7.15 1.91
C GLN A 305 -9.44 -8.08 0.72
N VAL A 306 -8.57 -8.07 -0.29
CA VAL A 306 -8.75 -8.84 -1.52
C VAL A 306 -8.50 -10.34 -1.28
N ILE A 307 -7.51 -10.65 -0.44
CA ILE A 307 -7.16 -12.03 -0.10
C ILE A 307 -8.25 -12.70 0.73
N ARG A 308 -8.88 -11.96 1.67
CA ARG A 308 -10.06 -12.45 2.41
C ARG A 308 -11.19 -12.87 1.47
N ALA A 309 -11.36 -12.15 0.36
CA ALA A 309 -12.32 -12.48 -0.70
C ALA A 309 -11.82 -13.52 -1.72
N LYS A 310 -10.61 -14.08 -1.53
CA LYS A 310 -9.98 -15.07 -2.43
C LYS A 310 -9.81 -14.58 -3.87
N ILE A 311 -9.63 -13.28 -4.06
CA ILE A 311 -9.36 -12.69 -5.37
C ILE A 311 -7.83 -12.59 -5.55
N PRO A 312 -7.25 -13.08 -6.66
CA PRO A 312 -5.83 -12.90 -6.93
C PRO A 312 -5.51 -11.45 -7.32
N ILE A 313 -4.32 -10.99 -6.94
CA ILE A 313 -3.80 -9.67 -7.33
C ILE A 313 -2.69 -9.90 -8.35
N ARG A 314 -2.74 -9.23 -9.50
CA ARG A 314 -1.67 -9.28 -10.50
C ARG A 314 -1.02 -7.92 -10.66
N ILE A 315 0.29 -7.87 -10.51
CA ILE A 315 1.09 -6.68 -10.75
C ILE A 315 1.62 -6.75 -12.18
N LYS A 316 1.37 -5.71 -12.98
CA LYS A 316 1.75 -5.63 -14.40
C LYS A 316 2.43 -4.31 -14.75
N ASN A 317 3.16 -4.28 -15.87
CA ASN A 317 3.82 -3.08 -16.39
C ASN A 317 3.02 -2.40 -17.50
N VAL A 318 2.77 -1.10 -17.38
CA VAL A 318 2.14 -0.29 -18.43
C VAL A 318 3.04 -0.11 -19.67
N MET A 319 4.37 -0.18 -19.50
CA MET A 319 5.35 -0.07 -20.60
C MET A 319 5.55 -1.40 -21.34
N SER A 320 5.23 -2.52 -20.68
CA SER A 320 5.30 -3.87 -21.26
C SER A 320 4.02 -4.67 -20.98
N PRO A 321 2.87 -4.31 -21.59
CA PRO A 321 1.57 -4.89 -21.23
C PRO A 321 1.41 -6.39 -21.49
N LYS A 322 2.21 -6.93 -22.41
CA LYS A 322 2.22 -8.34 -22.79
C LYS A 322 2.91 -9.23 -21.74
N GLY A 323 3.67 -8.66 -20.81
CA GLY A 323 4.28 -9.42 -19.72
C GLY A 323 3.23 -10.01 -18.78
N ASP A 324 3.47 -11.23 -18.29
CA ASP A 324 2.57 -11.91 -17.33
C ASP A 324 2.58 -11.26 -15.95
N GLY A 325 3.68 -10.59 -15.63
CA GLY A 325 3.94 -9.94 -14.35
C GLY A 325 4.03 -10.90 -13.17
N THR A 326 3.65 -10.43 -11.98
CA THR A 326 3.65 -11.22 -10.75
C THR A 326 2.23 -11.40 -10.23
N VAL A 327 1.85 -12.64 -9.92
CA VAL A 327 0.55 -12.95 -9.29
C VAL A 327 0.71 -13.23 -7.80
N ILE A 328 -0.07 -12.53 -6.99
CA ILE A 328 -0.24 -12.81 -5.56
C ILE A 328 -1.48 -13.68 -5.42
N PHE A 329 -1.27 -14.97 -5.11
CA PHE A 329 -2.39 -15.92 -4.93
C PHE A 329 -2.87 -15.90 -3.48
N PRO A 330 -4.19 -15.92 -3.22
CA PRO A 330 -4.69 -16.17 -1.87
C PRO A 330 -4.24 -17.57 -1.42
N ASP A 331 -3.77 -17.71 -0.18
CA ASP A 331 -3.37 -19.01 0.36
C ASP A 331 -4.55 -20.02 0.26
N SER A 332 -4.24 -21.24 -0.17
CA SER A 332 -5.26 -22.30 -0.29
C SER A 332 -5.79 -22.71 1.08
N THR A 333 -7.11 -22.98 1.17
CA THR A 333 -7.82 -23.41 2.40
C THR A 333 -7.15 -24.59 3.11
N PHE A 334 -6.46 -25.45 2.36
CA PHE A 334 -5.73 -26.62 2.89
C PHE A 334 -4.56 -26.27 3.83
N GLU A 335 -4.00 -25.07 3.78
CA GLU A 335 -2.91 -24.65 4.71
C GLU A 335 -3.42 -23.96 5.98
N LEU A 336 -4.63 -23.41 5.97
CA LEU A 336 -5.30 -22.89 7.17
C LEU A 336 -5.88 -24.02 8.03
N GLU A 337 -6.27 -25.14 7.42
CA GLU A 337 -6.94 -26.27 8.10
C GLU A 337 -5.99 -27.34 8.67
N ARG A 338 -4.67 -27.25 8.47
CA ARG A 338 -3.69 -28.19 9.11
C ARG A 338 -3.47 -27.94 10.60
N THR A 339 -4.38 -27.21 11.25
CA THR A 339 -4.52 -27.21 12.71
C THR A 339 -5.33 -28.43 13.13
N THR A 340 -4.65 -29.45 13.65
CA THR A 340 -5.25 -30.62 14.30
C THR A 340 -6.44 -30.25 15.21
N PRO A 341 -7.54 -31.03 15.24
CA PRO A 341 -8.65 -30.79 16.16
C PRO A 341 -8.16 -30.85 17.62
N GLY A 342 -8.31 -29.75 18.37
CA GLY A 342 -7.99 -29.67 19.80
C GLY A 342 -6.84 -28.73 20.20
N HIS A 343 -6.27 -27.95 19.29
CA HIS A 343 -5.24 -26.95 19.61
C HIS A 343 -5.79 -25.54 19.44
N ASP A 344 -5.78 -24.72 20.50
CA ASP A 344 -6.16 -23.31 20.40
C ASP A 344 -5.06 -22.53 19.65
N PRO A 345 -5.31 -22.06 18.41
CA PRO A 345 -4.31 -21.42 17.57
C PRO A 345 -3.84 -20.06 18.11
N ARG A 346 -4.48 -19.51 19.15
CA ARG A 346 -4.12 -18.23 19.76
C ARG A 346 -2.98 -18.34 20.78
N LEU A 347 -2.75 -19.52 21.34
CA LEU A 347 -1.84 -19.68 22.49
C LEU A 347 -0.63 -20.57 22.20
N PHE A 348 -0.72 -21.49 21.23
CA PHE A 348 0.33 -22.46 20.98
C PHE A 348 0.59 -22.64 19.49
N ARG A 349 1.84 -22.43 19.08
CA ARG A 349 2.31 -22.68 17.71
C ARG A 349 3.06 -24.01 17.69
N THR A 350 2.64 -24.93 16.81
CA THR A 350 3.26 -26.25 16.69
C THR A 350 4.60 -26.18 15.94
N ARG A 351 5.66 -26.73 16.55
CA ARG A 351 6.95 -27.02 15.90
C ARG A 351 6.84 -28.34 15.13
N SER A 352 6.06 -28.37 14.06
CA SER A 352 5.99 -29.58 13.22
C SER A 352 6.88 -29.43 11.98
N PRO A 353 7.92 -30.26 11.80
CA PRO A 353 8.68 -30.31 10.56
C PRO A 353 7.83 -31.01 9.50
N SER A 354 7.48 -30.29 8.43
CA SER A 354 6.82 -30.91 7.28
C SER A 354 7.83 -31.70 6.46
N LEU A 355 7.69 -33.03 6.45
CA LEU A 355 8.40 -33.94 5.56
C LEU A 355 7.96 -33.74 4.10
N MET A 356 8.93 -33.43 3.23
CA MET A 356 8.94 -33.39 1.75
C MET A 356 8.24 -32.25 0.98
N GLN A 357 9.02 -31.45 0.23
CA GLN A 357 9.23 -31.56 -1.24
C GLN A 357 10.10 -30.36 -1.74
N ARG A 358 11.28 -30.68 -2.32
CA ARG A 358 12.34 -29.79 -2.87
C ARG A 358 12.98 -28.79 -1.88
N PRO A 359 14.28 -28.44 -2.03
CA PRO A 359 14.91 -27.41 -1.22
C PRO A 359 14.18 -26.09 -1.51
N LYS A 360 13.40 -25.62 -0.54
CA LYS A 360 12.75 -24.32 -0.63
C LYS A 360 13.85 -23.27 -0.60
N ARG A 361 13.92 -22.47 -1.66
CA ARG A 361 14.87 -21.36 -1.78
C ARG A 361 14.22 -20.11 -1.19
N PRO A 362 15.01 -19.15 -0.68
CA PRO A 362 14.50 -17.82 -0.44
C PRO A 362 13.84 -17.27 -1.71
N THR A 363 12.79 -16.48 -1.52
CA THR A 363 11.99 -15.92 -2.60
C THR A 363 12.63 -14.64 -3.14
N ALA A 364 13.10 -13.78 -2.26
CA ALA A 364 13.76 -12.53 -2.64
C ALA A 364 14.68 -11.99 -1.54
N VAL A 365 15.55 -11.05 -1.94
CA VAL A 365 16.41 -10.25 -1.07
C VAL A 365 16.02 -8.79 -1.26
N THR A 366 15.81 -8.08 -0.17
CA THR A 366 15.47 -6.66 -0.19
C THR A 366 16.44 -5.87 0.68
N ILE A 367 16.56 -4.58 0.38
CA ILE A 367 17.36 -3.67 1.19
C ILE A 367 16.66 -2.34 1.37
N LYS A 368 16.55 -1.90 2.63
CA LYS A 368 16.00 -0.60 3.02
C LYS A 368 17.14 0.31 3.47
N HIS A 369 17.26 1.46 2.82
CA HIS A 369 18.31 2.47 3.02
C HIS A 369 17.88 3.51 4.06
N LYS A 370 18.81 4.39 4.45
CA LYS A 370 18.58 5.47 5.41
C LYS A 370 18.00 4.99 6.75
N ILE A 371 18.66 4.02 7.35
CA ILE A 371 18.29 3.47 8.65
C ILE A 371 19.15 4.11 9.73
N LEU A 372 18.50 4.46 10.83
CA LEU A 372 19.11 4.90 12.07
C LEU A 372 18.94 3.79 13.11
N VAL A 373 20.04 3.37 13.75
CA VAL A 373 19.97 2.45 14.89
C VAL A 373 20.04 3.27 16.18
N ILE A 374 19.09 3.03 17.07
CA ILE A 374 19.07 3.57 18.43
C ILE A 374 19.25 2.41 19.40
N ASN A 375 20.30 2.49 20.21
CA ASN A 375 20.57 1.55 21.29
C ASN A 375 20.22 2.21 22.62
N VAL A 376 19.43 1.53 23.45
CA VAL A 376 19.10 1.98 24.80
C VAL A 376 19.58 0.91 25.79
N HIS A 377 20.50 1.30 26.66
CA HIS A 377 21.06 0.44 27.70
C HIS A 377 20.55 0.85 29.08
N SER A 378 19.82 -0.05 29.73
CA SER A 378 19.31 0.19 31.08
C SER A 378 20.35 -0.13 32.15
N ASN A 379 20.62 0.85 33.01
CA ASN A 379 21.48 0.67 34.18
C ASN A 379 20.70 0.18 35.43
N LYS A 380 19.39 -0.08 35.32
CA LYS A 380 18.51 -0.38 36.46
C LYS A 380 18.22 -1.88 36.58
N ARG A 381 18.33 -2.44 37.80
CA ARG A 381 17.85 -3.79 38.18
C ARG A 381 16.30 -3.89 38.24
N SER A 382 15.59 -3.23 37.33
CA SER A 382 14.13 -3.20 37.31
C SER A 382 13.57 -4.29 36.40
N LEU A 383 12.31 -4.68 36.64
CA LEU A 383 11.57 -5.63 35.82
C LEU A 383 11.53 -5.15 34.36
N SER A 384 12.05 -5.97 33.44
CA SER A 384 12.24 -5.65 32.03
C SER A 384 10.98 -5.15 31.31
N HIS A 385 9.79 -5.61 31.72
CA HIS A 385 8.53 -5.18 31.10
C HIS A 385 8.22 -3.68 31.26
N GLY A 386 8.56 -3.07 32.40
CA GLY A 386 8.36 -1.63 32.61
C GLY A 386 9.31 -0.77 31.78
N PHE A 387 10.53 -1.27 31.57
CA PHE A 387 11.52 -0.65 30.71
C PHE A 387 11.07 -0.64 29.23
N PHE A 388 10.62 -1.78 28.71
CA PHE A 388 10.07 -1.87 27.35
C PHE A 388 8.83 -1.00 27.17
N ALA A 389 7.87 -1.05 28.10
CA ALA A 389 6.67 -0.23 28.04
C ALA A 389 7.00 1.26 28.01
N GLY A 390 7.99 1.69 28.80
CA GLY A 390 8.48 3.06 28.81
C GLY A 390 9.06 3.50 27.46
N ILE A 391 9.94 2.68 26.86
CA ILE A 391 10.54 2.96 25.55
C ILE A 391 9.45 3.09 24.48
N PHE A 392 8.54 2.11 24.37
CA PHE A 392 7.50 2.15 23.34
C PHE A 392 6.53 3.32 23.53
N SER A 393 6.26 3.73 24.78
CA SER A 393 5.42 4.91 25.05
C SER A 393 6.09 6.22 24.61
N VAL A 394 7.43 6.31 24.68
CA VAL A 394 8.16 7.46 24.15
C VAL A 394 8.06 7.48 22.62
N LEU A 395 8.31 6.34 21.98
CA LEU A 395 8.28 6.25 20.52
C LEU A 395 6.89 6.56 19.94
N ASP A 396 5.82 6.08 20.59
CA ASP A 396 4.43 6.40 20.23
C ASP A 396 4.12 7.91 20.36
N ARG A 397 4.53 8.53 21.49
CA ARG A 397 4.34 9.97 21.72
C ARG A 397 4.98 10.82 20.62
N TRP A 398 6.17 10.44 20.19
CA TRP A 398 6.93 11.13 19.15
C TRP A 398 6.68 10.57 17.74
N ARG A 399 5.69 9.68 17.59
CA ARG A 399 5.26 9.08 16.30
C ARG A 399 6.41 8.44 15.51
N LEU A 400 7.39 7.86 16.21
CA LEU A 400 8.53 7.22 15.58
C LEU A 400 8.19 5.76 15.23
N SER A 401 8.23 5.44 13.93
CA SER A 401 8.02 4.07 13.44
C SER A 401 9.30 3.24 13.51
N ILE A 402 9.21 2.06 14.12
CA ILE A 402 10.33 1.12 14.26
C ILE A 402 10.19 0.01 13.20
N ASP A 403 11.28 -0.29 12.50
CA ASP A 403 11.34 -1.35 11.49
C ASP A 403 11.82 -2.68 12.08
N LEU A 404 12.86 -2.66 12.91
CA LEU A 404 13.41 -3.84 13.56
C LEU A 404 13.72 -3.57 15.02
N ILE A 405 13.58 -4.62 15.83
CA ILE A 405 13.92 -4.60 17.24
C ILE A 405 14.76 -5.84 17.53
N SER A 406 15.85 -5.63 18.26
CA SER A 406 16.63 -6.68 18.90
C SER A 406 16.74 -6.36 20.39
N THR A 407 16.51 -7.34 21.25
CA THR A 407 16.45 -7.12 22.69
C THR A 407 17.31 -8.12 23.46
N SER A 408 17.81 -7.65 24.60
CA SER A 408 18.29 -8.47 25.70
C SER A 408 17.56 -8.05 26.98
N GLU A 409 17.94 -8.59 28.13
CA GLU A 409 17.32 -8.23 29.41
C GLU A 409 17.43 -6.73 29.74
N VAL A 410 18.55 -6.11 29.36
CA VAL A 410 18.88 -4.71 29.71
C VAL A 410 19.24 -3.83 28.51
N HIS A 411 19.30 -4.37 27.30
CA HIS A 411 19.54 -3.59 26.07
C HIS A 411 18.37 -3.72 25.09
N VAL A 412 17.99 -2.61 24.48
CA VAL A 412 17.10 -2.58 23.33
C VAL A 412 17.81 -1.87 22.18
N SER A 413 17.94 -2.56 21.06
CA SER A 413 18.43 -1.99 19.82
C SER A 413 17.27 -1.89 18.85
N MET A 414 17.04 -0.70 18.30
CA MET A 414 15.91 -0.40 17.43
C MET A 414 16.42 0.21 16.13
N ALA A 415 15.95 -0.30 15.00
CA ALA A 415 16.22 0.26 13.69
C ALA A 415 15.00 1.06 13.23
N LEU A 416 15.20 2.32 12.86
CA LEU A 416 14.15 3.24 12.43
C LEU A 416 14.51 3.80 11.05
N HIS A 417 13.49 4.04 10.22
CA HIS A 417 13.69 4.75 8.96
C HIS A 417 13.78 6.26 9.20
N SER A 418 14.82 6.90 8.66
CA SER A 418 15.00 8.36 8.76
C SER A 418 15.21 8.97 7.37
N GLU A 419 14.23 9.71 6.85
CA GLU A 419 14.37 10.39 5.55
C GLU A 419 15.19 11.69 5.63
N MET A 420 15.38 12.23 6.84
CA MET A 420 15.95 13.55 7.07
C MET A 420 17.45 13.46 7.40
N PRO A 421 18.31 14.28 6.77
CA PRO A 421 19.74 14.19 6.96
C PRO A 421 20.12 14.60 8.38
N LEU A 422 20.82 13.73 9.10
CA LEU A 422 21.77 14.19 10.10
C LEU A 422 22.87 14.92 9.33
N LEU A 423 23.00 16.23 9.51
CA LEU A 423 24.10 16.97 8.89
C LEU A 423 25.37 16.69 9.69
N ASN A 424 26.45 16.33 8.99
CA ASN A 424 27.78 16.45 9.53
C ASN A 424 28.02 17.94 9.78
N GLY A 425 28.18 18.34 11.03
CA GLY A 425 28.87 19.59 11.36
C GLY A 425 30.24 19.60 10.67
N VAL A 426 30.84 20.77 10.48
CA VAL A 426 32.15 20.94 9.83
C VAL A 426 33.29 20.45 10.75
N GLY A 427 33.22 19.20 11.20
CA GLY A 427 34.13 18.47 12.07
C GLY A 427 33.93 16.96 11.89
N ARG A 428 34.98 16.16 12.08
CA ARG A 428 34.99 14.74 11.66
C ARG A 428 34.01 13.81 12.40
N ASP A 429 33.35 14.25 13.48
CA ASP A 429 32.55 13.36 14.34
C ASP A 429 31.28 14.01 14.96
N GLU A 430 30.77 15.13 14.43
CA GLU A 430 29.56 15.77 14.98
C GLU A 430 28.34 15.60 14.06
N TYR A 431 27.49 14.62 14.37
CA TYR A 431 26.15 14.52 13.79
C TYR A 431 25.21 15.49 14.52
N GLN A 432 24.60 16.43 13.79
CA GLN A 432 23.51 17.25 14.35
C GLN A 432 22.15 16.67 13.97
N ILE A 433 21.33 16.44 15.00
CA ILE A 433 19.94 16.01 14.86
C ILE A 433 19.08 17.23 14.57
N ILE A 434 18.62 17.34 13.33
CA ILE A 434 17.77 18.44 12.84
C ILE A 434 16.31 18.20 13.22
N ASP A 435 15.91 16.94 13.27
CA ASP A 435 14.53 16.53 13.54
C ASP A 435 14.18 16.76 15.02
N GLU A 436 13.18 17.62 15.27
CA GLU A 436 12.74 17.97 16.61
C GLU A 436 12.07 16.78 17.32
N ASP A 437 11.36 15.91 16.59
CA ASP A 437 10.68 14.75 17.14
C ASP A 437 11.70 13.68 17.56
N LEU A 438 12.70 13.41 16.73
CA LEU A 438 13.80 12.51 17.07
C LEU A 438 14.60 13.04 18.26
N LYS A 439 14.93 14.34 18.27
CA LYS A 439 15.63 14.97 19.40
C LYS A 439 14.82 14.90 20.69
N GLY A 440 13.51 15.14 20.60
CA GLY A 440 12.57 15.01 21.72
C GLY A 440 12.51 13.58 22.25
N ALA A 441 12.40 12.60 21.35
CA ALA A 441 12.40 11.18 21.69
C ALA A 441 13.69 10.76 22.39
N LEU A 442 14.85 11.20 21.91
CA LEU A 442 16.14 10.84 22.52
C LEU A 442 16.29 11.40 23.94
N ASN A 443 15.88 12.65 24.16
CA ASN A 443 15.86 13.24 25.50
C ASN A 443 14.95 12.46 26.46
N ASP A 444 13.81 11.98 25.96
CA ASP A 444 12.89 11.15 26.75
C ASP A 444 13.44 9.73 26.98
N LEU A 445 14.10 9.13 25.98
CA LEU A 445 14.72 7.80 26.08
C LEU A 445 15.88 7.78 27.08
N GLN A 446 16.63 8.87 27.21
CA GLN A 446 17.71 9.00 28.21
C GLN A 446 17.23 8.82 29.66
N LYS A 447 15.92 8.99 29.94
CA LYS A 447 15.33 8.72 31.27
C LYS A 447 15.34 7.23 31.62
N TYR A 448 15.41 6.37 30.62
CA TYR A 448 15.36 4.91 30.75
C TYR A 448 16.74 4.25 30.72
N GLY A 449 17.76 4.94 30.22
CA GLY A 449 19.10 4.37 30.06
C GLY A 449 20.08 5.27 29.33
N ALA A 450 21.30 4.78 29.14
CA ALA A 450 22.23 5.38 28.19
C ALA A 450 21.72 5.13 26.76
N VAL A 451 21.81 6.14 25.90
CA VAL A 451 21.29 6.09 24.53
C VAL A 451 22.42 6.36 23.56
N ASP A 452 22.65 5.42 22.64
CA ASP A 452 23.62 5.53 21.56
C ASP A 452 22.91 5.49 20.21
N ILE A 453 23.43 6.24 19.24
CA ILE A 453 22.82 6.39 17.92
C ILE A 453 23.87 6.07 16.86
N ILE A 454 23.50 5.23 15.89
CA ILE A 454 24.36 4.84 14.78
C ILE A 454 23.61 5.15 13.47
N PRO A 455 24.00 6.24 12.77
CA PRO A 455 23.41 6.61 11.49
C PRO A 455 24.09 5.93 10.32
N GLY A 456 23.52 6.10 9.11
CA GLY A 456 24.10 5.59 7.87
C GLY A 456 24.07 4.06 7.79
N MET A 457 22.96 3.46 8.25
CA MET A 457 22.75 2.02 8.22
C MET A 457 21.72 1.63 7.15
N ALA A 458 21.68 0.34 6.82
CA ALA A 458 20.70 -0.26 5.94
C ALA A 458 20.20 -1.59 6.50
N ILE A 459 18.92 -1.89 6.29
CA ILE A 459 18.32 -3.20 6.63
C ILE A 459 18.37 -4.09 5.40
N LEU A 460 19.13 -5.17 5.47
CA LEU A 460 19.15 -6.24 4.49
C LEU A 460 18.23 -7.38 4.96
N SER A 461 17.27 -7.76 4.13
CA SER A 461 16.28 -8.78 4.48
C SER A 461 16.22 -9.87 3.42
N LEU A 462 16.26 -11.12 3.88
CA LEU A 462 16.02 -12.32 3.08
C LEU A 462 14.61 -12.82 3.35
N VAL A 463 13.77 -12.87 2.31
CA VAL A 463 12.34 -13.19 2.41
C VAL A 463 12.04 -14.51 1.71
N GLY A 464 11.23 -15.36 2.33
CA GLY A 464 10.72 -16.58 1.72
C GLY A 464 9.66 -17.27 2.55
N LYS A 465 8.69 -17.92 1.90
CA LYS A 465 7.68 -18.72 2.61
C LYS A 465 8.33 -19.88 3.35
N GLN A 466 8.02 -20.01 4.63
CA GLN A 466 8.52 -21.08 5.51
C GLN A 466 10.06 -21.07 5.68
N MET A 467 10.68 -19.91 5.94
CA MET A 467 12.13 -19.85 6.27
C MET A 467 12.50 -20.82 7.39
N LYS A 468 11.58 -21.09 8.33
CA LYS A 468 11.73 -22.10 9.40
C LYS A 468 12.13 -23.50 8.91
N ASN A 469 11.66 -23.89 7.73
CA ASN A 469 11.91 -25.21 7.15
C ASN A 469 13.19 -25.21 6.31
N MET A 470 13.80 -24.04 6.06
CA MET A 470 15.02 -23.86 5.28
C MET A 470 16.25 -23.86 6.19
N VAL A 471 16.49 -24.98 6.88
CA VAL A 471 17.63 -25.12 7.78
C VAL A 471 18.94 -24.82 7.05
N GLY A 472 19.78 -23.96 7.63
CA GLY A 472 21.07 -23.55 7.07
C GLY A 472 21.03 -22.26 6.24
N VAL A 473 19.86 -21.75 5.85
CA VAL A 473 19.78 -20.49 5.07
C VAL A 473 20.29 -19.29 5.87
N ALA A 474 19.93 -19.18 7.15
CA ALA A 474 20.46 -18.14 8.05
C ALA A 474 21.99 -18.20 8.15
N GLY A 475 22.53 -19.41 8.37
CA GLY A 475 23.97 -19.64 8.44
C GLY A 475 24.66 -19.23 7.14
N ARG A 476 24.14 -19.66 5.99
CA ARG A 476 24.69 -19.28 4.67
C ARG A 476 24.65 -17.77 4.45
N MET A 477 23.57 -17.09 4.85
CA MET A 477 23.46 -15.63 4.72
C MET A 477 24.58 -14.93 5.50
N PHE A 478 24.74 -15.25 6.78
CA PHE A 478 25.74 -14.61 7.63
C PHE A 478 27.18 -15.02 7.29
N THR A 479 27.41 -16.28 6.90
CA THR A 479 28.71 -16.72 6.37
C THR A 479 29.08 -15.95 5.11
N THR A 480 28.14 -15.81 4.17
CA THR A 480 28.37 -15.06 2.92
C THR A 480 28.72 -13.59 3.20
N LEU A 481 28.04 -12.93 4.14
CA LEU A 481 28.38 -11.57 4.56
C LEU A 481 29.77 -11.50 5.20
N GLY A 482 30.08 -12.42 6.11
CA GLY A 482 31.36 -12.49 6.81
C GLY A 482 32.55 -12.72 5.87
N GLU A 483 32.43 -13.67 4.94
CA GLU A 483 33.47 -13.96 3.92
C GLU A 483 33.76 -12.76 3.01
N ASN A 484 32.80 -11.84 2.87
CA ASN A 484 32.93 -10.63 2.08
C ASN A 484 33.23 -9.38 2.92
N ASN A 485 33.61 -9.54 4.19
CA ASN A 485 33.92 -8.44 5.10
C ASN A 485 32.78 -7.42 5.18
N VAL A 486 31.53 -7.88 5.30
CA VAL A 486 30.38 -7.04 5.62
C VAL A 486 30.06 -7.24 7.10
N ASN A 487 30.26 -6.19 7.90
CA ASN A 487 29.96 -6.23 9.32
C ASN A 487 28.45 -6.16 9.57
N ILE A 488 27.97 -6.89 10.58
CA ILE A 488 26.56 -6.95 10.96
C ILE A 488 26.38 -6.26 12.31
N GLU A 489 25.58 -5.21 12.35
CA GLU A 489 25.29 -4.43 13.57
C GLU A 489 24.15 -5.05 14.37
N MET A 490 23.12 -5.52 13.68
CA MET A 490 21.92 -6.09 14.31
C MET A 490 21.40 -7.27 13.51
N ILE A 491 20.87 -8.27 14.20
CA ILE A 491 20.13 -9.39 13.59
C ILE A 491 18.73 -9.40 14.18
N SER A 492 17.73 -9.60 13.33
CA SER A 492 16.35 -9.78 13.74
C SER A 492 15.69 -10.87 12.89
N GLN A 493 15.08 -11.83 13.56
CA GLN A 493 14.26 -12.87 12.93
C GLN A 493 12.90 -12.87 13.61
N GLY A 494 11.89 -12.41 12.87
CA GLY A 494 10.53 -12.29 13.38
C GLY A 494 9.87 -13.65 13.64
N ALA A 495 8.85 -13.64 14.50
CA ALA A 495 8.03 -14.82 14.74
C ALA A 495 7.32 -15.29 13.45
N SER A 496 7.05 -14.42 12.47
CA SER A 496 6.42 -14.84 11.22
C SER A 496 7.26 -15.86 10.44
N GLU A 497 8.58 -15.99 10.72
CA GLU A 497 9.51 -16.91 10.07
C GLU A 497 9.43 -16.87 8.53
N ILE A 498 9.08 -15.69 7.99
CA ILE A 498 9.05 -15.39 6.56
C ILE A 498 10.28 -14.56 6.16
N ASN A 499 10.84 -13.79 7.10
CA ASN A 499 12.03 -12.98 6.86
C ASN A 499 13.16 -13.33 7.86
N ILE A 500 14.39 -13.10 7.42
CA ILE A 500 15.57 -12.95 8.26
C ILE A 500 16.20 -11.61 7.87
N SER A 501 16.34 -10.71 8.82
CA SER A 501 16.82 -9.36 8.58
C SER A 501 18.08 -9.08 9.40
N CYS A 502 18.99 -8.31 8.82
CA CYS A 502 20.13 -7.78 9.54
C CYS A 502 20.38 -6.33 9.15
N VAL A 503 20.97 -5.58 10.07
CA VAL A 503 21.38 -4.19 9.85
C VAL A 503 22.88 -4.18 9.55
N ILE A 504 23.24 -3.54 8.45
CA ILE A 504 24.62 -3.38 7.96
C ILE A 504 24.89 -1.91 7.66
N GLU A 505 26.15 -1.52 7.52
CA GLU A 505 26.47 -0.15 7.11
C GLU A 505 25.94 0.15 5.69
N GLU A 506 25.40 1.35 5.49
CA GLU A 506 24.76 1.74 4.22
C GLU A 506 25.76 1.76 3.05
N ARG A 507 27.04 2.03 3.32
CA ARG A 507 28.12 1.94 2.32
C ARG A 507 28.29 0.54 1.72
N ASP A 508 27.91 -0.50 2.45
CA ASP A 508 28.00 -1.90 2.03
C ASP A 508 26.69 -2.44 1.44
N ALA A 509 25.63 -1.64 1.44
CA ALA A 509 24.28 -2.06 1.11
C ALA A 509 24.17 -2.75 -0.27
N ASP A 510 24.58 -2.07 -1.33
CA ASP A 510 24.43 -2.59 -2.70
C ASP A 510 25.38 -3.77 -2.96
N ARG A 511 26.56 -3.78 -2.32
CA ARG A 511 27.51 -4.90 -2.34
C ARG A 511 26.91 -6.13 -1.68
N ALA A 512 26.40 -5.99 -0.46
CA ALA A 512 25.78 -7.07 0.31
C ALA A 512 24.55 -7.65 -0.41
N LEU A 513 23.70 -6.79 -0.99
CA LEU A 513 22.54 -7.21 -1.79
C LEU A 513 22.96 -8.10 -2.97
N ASN A 514 23.96 -7.68 -3.74
CA ASN A 514 24.47 -8.43 -4.90
C ASN A 514 25.08 -9.78 -4.49
N ILE A 515 25.89 -9.80 -3.43
CA ILE A 515 26.58 -11.02 -2.99
C ILE A 515 25.57 -12.03 -2.43
N ILE A 516 24.62 -11.58 -1.60
CA ILE A 516 23.56 -12.46 -1.09
C ILE A 516 22.68 -12.96 -2.21
N HIS A 517 22.28 -12.11 -3.16
CA HIS A 517 21.50 -12.56 -4.31
C HIS A 517 22.28 -13.59 -5.13
N THR A 518 23.56 -13.36 -5.40
CA THR A 518 24.38 -14.30 -6.17
C THR A 518 24.54 -15.64 -5.43
N SER A 519 24.88 -15.60 -4.14
CA SER A 519 25.04 -16.79 -3.30
C SER A 519 23.74 -17.59 -3.19
N MET A 520 22.60 -16.93 -2.99
CA MET A 520 21.32 -17.59 -2.71
C MET A 520 20.55 -17.98 -3.98
N PHE A 521 20.76 -17.32 -5.12
CA PHE A 521 19.95 -17.52 -6.33
C PHE A 521 20.74 -18.01 -7.55
N THR A 522 22.07 -17.85 -7.58
CA THR A 522 22.91 -18.21 -8.74
C THR A 522 23.73 -19.48 -8.49
N PHE A 523 24.33 -19.64 -7.31
CA PHE A 523 25.16 -20.81 -6.95
C PHE A 523 24.38 -21.95 -6.27
N LEU A 524 23.27 -22.36 -6.87
CA LEU A 524 22.50 -23.55 -6.47
C LEU A 524 22.26 -24.43 -7.70
N GLU A 525 23.36 -25.00 -8.20
CA GLU A 525 23.39 -26.24 -8.97
C GLU A 525 23.85 -27.39 -8.08
#